data_AF-A0A7W1PWF0-F1
#
_entry.id   AF-A0A7W1PWF0-F1
#
_cell.length_a   1.000
_cell.length_b   1.000
_cell.length_c   1.000
_cell.angle_alpha   90.00
_cell.angle_beta   90.00
_cell.angle_gamma   90.00
#
_symmetry.space_group_name_H-M   'P 1'
#
loop_
_entity.id
_entity.type
_entity.pdbx_description
1 polymer ?
#
loop_
_entity_poly.entity_id
_entity_poly.type
_entity_poly.pdbx_seq_one_letter_code
_entity_poly.pdbx_strand_id
1 'polypeptide(L)' 'HEFKQHDHLICTLCGKVVEFCDPRIQNIKTSVANFFDFKIHYHSLNLFGACKDCTAKINNDNAASQAKTNLN' A
#
# COMPACT_ATOMS: atom_id res chain seq x y z
N HIS A 1 10.17 24.17 6.98
CA HIS A 1 10.17 23.39 5.72
C HIS A 1 9.77 21.95 6.04
N GLU A 2 8.47 21.64 6.09
CA GLU A 2 7.97 20.33 6.59
C GLU A 2 7.24 19.49 5.53
N PHE A 3 7.57 19.65 4.24
CA PHE A 3 6.96 18.85 3.17
C PHE A 3 7.91 17.74 2.68
N LYS A 4 8.37 16.87 3.58
CA LYS A 4 9.15 15.66 3.26
C LYS A 4 8.53 14.38 3.83
N GLN A 5 7.23 14.41 4.13
CA GLN A 5 6.50 13.24 4.58
C GLN A 5 5.92 12.55 3.34
N HIS A 6 6.58 11.49 2.88
CA HIS A 6 6.09 10.59 1.85
C HIS A 6 5.87 9.23 2.49
N ASP A 7 4.70 8.65 2.26
CA ASP A 7 4.34 7.32 2.76
C ASP A 7 4.60 6.27 1.68
N HIS A 8 4.74 5.01 2.08
CA HIS A 8 5.14 3.94 1.16
C HIS A 8 4.03 2.93 0.91
N LEU A 9 3.85 2.53 -0.35
CA LEU A 9 3.12 1.34 -0.75
C LEU A 9 4.11 0.32 -1.29
N ILE A 10 4.22 -0.83 -0.63
CA ILE A 10 5.23 -1.85 -0.86
C ILE A 10 4.58 -3.10 -1.42
N CYS A 11 5.11 -3.60 -2.53
CA CYS A 11 4.69 -4.86 -3.11
C CYS A 11 5.35 -6.03 -2.38
N THR A 12 4.56 -6.92 -1.80
CA THR A 12 5.06 -8.11 -1.09
C THR A 12 5.56 -9.22 -2.01
N LEU A 13 5.29 -9.12 -3.32
CA LEU A 13 5.65 -10.15 -4.30
C LEU A 13 6.94 -9.84 -5.04
N CYS A 14 7.22 -8.57 -5.34
CA CYS A 14 8.42 -8.15 -6.07
C CYS A 14 9.26 -7.09 -5.37
N GLY A 15 8.84 -6.62 -4.19
CA GLY A 15 9.57 -5.60 -3.43
C GLY A 15 9.44 -4.19 -3.99
N LYS A 16 8.66 -3.96 -5.05
CA LYS A 16 8.44 -2.62 -5.62
C LYS A 16 7.88 -1.67 -4.57
N VAL A 17 8.50 -0.51 -4.41
CA VAL A 17 8.05 0.56 -3.52
C VAL A 17 7.50 1.71 -4.33
N VAL A 18 6.37 2.25 -3.91
CA VAL A 18 5.74 3.44 -4.48
C VAL A 18 5.57 4.47 -3.35
N GLU A 19 6.13 5.65 -3.54
CA GLU A 19 5.94 6.78 -2.62
C GLU A 19 4.65 7.53 -2.96
N PHE A 20 3.92 7.97 -1.94
CA PHE A 20 2.74 8.80 -2.12
C PHE A 20 2.60 9.85 -1.02
N CYS A 21 1.73 10.83 -1.25
CA CYS A 21 1.35 11.85 -0.28
C CYS A 21 -0.16 11.99 -0.31
N ASP A 22 -0.82 11.81 0.83
CA ASP A 22 -2.27 11.93 0.97
C ASP A 22 -2.63 12.94 2.08
N PRO A 23 -3.29 14.06 1.75
CA PRO A 23 -3.66 15.08 2.74
C PRO A 23 -4.61 14.55 3.82
N ARG A 24 -5.34 13.45 3.56
CA ARG A 24 -6.24 12.85 4.55
C ARG A 24 -5.48 12.30 5.77
N ILE A 25 -4.22 11.90 5.62
CA ILE A 25 -3.37 11.42 6.72
C ILE A 25 -3.12 12.55 7.73
N GLN A 26 -2.94 13.78 7.25
CA GLN A 26 -2.76 14.94 8.12
C GLN A 26 -4.04 15.24 8.92
N ASN A 27 -5.22 15.07 8.32
CA ASN A 27 -6.49 15.21 9.03
C ASN A 27 -6.63 14.17 10.13
N ILE A 28 -6.29 12.91 9.86
CA ILE A 28 -6.31 11.83 10.87
C ILE A 28 -5.39 12.17 12.03
N LYS A 29 -4.14 12.60 11.77
CA LYS A 29 -3.19 13.01 12.81
C LYS A 29 -3.77 14.09 13.72
N THR A 30 -4.31 15.16 13.13
CA THR A 30 -4.90 16.26 13.89
C THR A 30 -6.10 15.79 14.72
N SER A 31 -6.99 15.00 14.12
CA SER A 31 -8.19 14.49 14.81
C SER A 31 -7.84 13.60 15.99
N VAL A 32 -6.91 12.64 15.85
CA VAL A 32 -6.55 11.74 16.96
C VAL A 32 -5.72 12.45 18.02
N ALA A 33 -4.84 13.38 17.62
CA ALA A 33 -4.09 14.22 18.58
C ALA A 33 -5.05 14.99 19.48
N ASN A 34 -6.06 15.63 18.89
CA ASN A 34 -7.05 16.42 19.63
C ASN A 34 -8.00 15.53 20.45
N PHE A 35 -8.44 14.40 19.90
CA PHE A 35 -9.43 13.55 20.58
C PHE A 35 -8.85 12.88 21.84
N PHE A 36 -7.57 12.53 21.82
CA PHE A 36 -6.91 11.86 22.96
C PHE A 36 -6.02 12.80 23.78
N ASP A 37 -5.99 14.11 23.48
CA ASP A 37 -5.06 15.08 24.09
C ASP A 37 -3.58 14.66 24.00
N PHE A 38 -3.16 14.15 22.83
CA PHE A 38 -1.78 13.73 22.56
C PHE A 38 -1.01 14.73 21.69
N LYS A 39 0.30 14.85 21.95
CA LYS A 39 1.25 15.51 21.05
C LYS A 39 1.95 14.49 20.16
N ILE A 40 1.65 14.52 18.85
CA ILE A 40 2.28 13.63 17.87
C ILE A 40 3.63 14.22 17.44
N HIS A 41 4.71 13.44 17.58
CA HIS A 41 6.06 13.86 17.21
C HIS A 41 6.46 13.47 15.79
N TYR A 42 6.03 12.31 15.30
CA TYR A 42 6.30 11.82 13.93
C TYR A 42 5.19 10.86 13.49
N HIS A 43 5.05 10.67 12.17
CA HIS A 43 4.25 9.59 11.60
C HIS A 43 5.14 8.69 10.74
N SER A 44 4.71 7.45 10.52
CA SER A 44 5.25 6.58 9.49
C SER A 44 4.14 5.65 9.03
N LEU A 45 3.82 5.65 7.73
CA LEU A 45 2.86 4.74 7.15
C LEU A 45 3.51 3.92 6.02
N ASN A 46 3.38 2.59 6.16
CA ASN A 46 3.71 1.65 5.10
C ASN A 46 2.48 0.78 4.84
N LEU A 47 2.06 0.72 3.58
CA LEU A 47 0.99 -0.14 3.09
C LEU A 47 1.62 -1.29 2.32
N PHE A 48 1.07 -2.50 2.47
CA PHE A 48 1.60 -3.71 1.83
C PHE A 48 0.55 -4.33 0.93
N GLY A 49 0.93 -4.73 -0.28
CA GLY A 49 -0.01 -5.34 -1.24
C GLY A 49 0.67 -5.97 -2.45
N ALA A 50 -0.11 -6.27 -3.49
CA ALA A 50 0.41 -6.71 -4.78
C ALA A 50 0.35 -5.56 -5.79
N CYS A 51 1.45 -5.28 -6.49
CA CYS A 51 1.44 -4.28 -7.55
C CYS A 51 0.68 -4.81 -8.77
N LYS A 52 0.24 -3.89 -9.64
CA LYS A 52 -0.48 -4.22 -10.88
C LYS A 52 0.22 -5.30 -11.71
N ASP A 53 1.54 -5.24 -11.81
CA ASP A 53 2.34 -6.18 -12.60
C ASP A 53 2.30 -7.60 -12.02
N CYS A 54 2.40 -7.72 -10.69
CA CYS A 54 2.30 -9.02 -10.01
C CYS A 54 0.87 -9.56 -10.01
N THR A 55 -0.13 -8.72 -9.80
CA THR A 55 -1.54 -9.12 -9.89
C THR A 55 -1.89 -9.63 -11.29
N ALA A 56 -1.40 -8.97 -12.35
CA ALA A 56 -1.60 -9.42 -13.72
C ALA A 56 -0.96 -10.79 -13.99
N LYS A 57 0.26 -11.04 -13.47
CA LYS A 57 0.91 -12.36 -13.59
C LYS A 57 0.10 -13.46 -12.92
N ILE A 58 -0.36 -13.24 -11.69
CA ILE A 58 -1.21 -14.19 -10.95
C ILE A 58 -2.48 -14.53 -11.75
N ASN A 59 -3.14 -13.52 -12.32
CA ASN A 59 -4.35 -13.74 -13.08
C ASN A 59 -4.11 -14.56 -14.36
N ASN A 60 -2.98 -14.36 -15.03
CA ASN A 60 -2.60 -15.13 -16.22
C ASN A 60 -2.20 -16.57 -15.88
N ASP A 61 -1.49 -16.79 -14.77
CA ASP A 61 -1.09 -18.12 -14.32
C ASP A 61 -2.31 -18.96 -13.92
N ASN A 62 -3.32 -18.34 -13.29
CA ASN A 62 -4.58 -18.97 -12.96
C ASN A 62 -5.42 -19.32 -14.20
N ALA A 63 -5.42 -18.48 -15.23
CA ALA A 63 -6.09 -18.78 -16.50
C ALA A 63 -5.40 -19.94 -17.25
N ALA A 64 -4.06 -19.97 -17.23
CA ALA A 64 -3.27 -21.04 -17.85
C ALA A 64 -3.37 -22.39 -17.10
N SER A 65 -3.55 -22.38 -15.77
CA SER A 65 -3.75 -23.61 -15.00
C SER A 65 -5.14 -24.22 -15.21
N GLN A 66 -6.19 -23.40 -15.36
CA GLN A 66 -7.55 -23.85 -15.65
C GLN A 66 -7.72 -24.47 -17.05
N ALA A 67 -6.92 -24.03 -18.03
CA ALA A 67 -6.91 -24.63 -19.36
C ALA A 67 -6.30 -26.06 -19.37
N LYS A 68 -5.42 -26.39 -18.41
CA LYS A 68 -4.80 -27.72 -18.31
C LYS A 68 -5.67 -28.74 -17.58
N THR A 69 -6.63 -28.31 -16.76
CA THR A 69 -7.56 -29.20 -16.05
C THR A 69 -8.76 -29.66 -16.88
N ASN A 70 -9.04 -29.02 -18.02
CA ASN A 70 -10.16 -29.40 -18.91
C ASN A 70 -9.75 -30.36 -20.05
N LEU A 71 -8.55 -30.94 -19.98
CA LEU A 71 -8.05 -31.91 -20.97
C LEU A 71 -7.81 -33.32 -20.38
N ASN A 72 -8.41 -33.62 -19.22
CA ASN A 72 -8.46 -34.95 -18.63
C ASN A 72 -9.90 -35.44 -18.54
#